data_AF-A0AAV6UM81-F1
#
_entry.id   AF-A0AAV6UM81-F1
#
_cell.length_a   1.000
_cell.length_b   1.000
_cell.length_c   1.000
_cell.angle_alpha   90.00
_cell.angle_beta   90.00
_cell.angle_gamma   90.00
#
_symmetry.space_group_name_H-M   'P 1'
#
loop_
_entity.id
_entity.type
_entity.pdbx_description
1 polymer ?
#
loop_
_entity_poly.entity_id
_entity_poly.type
_entity_poly.pdbx_seq_one_letter_code
_entity_poly.pdbx_strand_id
1 'polypeptide(L)'
;MSGGETTISRPSCILSVIVLVLVISSTGLLVLVLKGEYAHPHHENGSAHHHHHGPHHHDDFQLSDQGHHPGDRYLHEPWRYFKLPDTVVPMHYDLTMEPDLEGASFNGKVSIDVNVTARTR
;
A
#
# COMPACT_ATOMS: atom_id res chain seq x y z
N MET A 1 4.86 -45.69 40.35
CA MET A 1 4.48 -44.48 39.60
C MET A 1 5.27 -43.33 40.20
N SER A 2 6.39 -42.98 39.58
CA SER A 2 7.38 -42.04 40.13
C SER A 2 6.94 -40.60 39.83
N GLY A 3 6.52 -39.87 40.84
CA GLY A 3 6.27 -38.43 40.75
C GLY A 3 7.59 -37.69 40.71
N GLY A 4 7.87 -37.00 39.61
CA GLY A 4 9.01 -36.10 39.49
C GLY A 4 8.68 -34.76 40.15
N GLU A 5 9.16 -34.54 41.37
CA GLU A 5 9.21 -33.20 41.96
C GLU A 5 10.27 -32.36 41.23
N THR A 6 9.82 -31.42 40.40
CA THR A 6 10.71 -30.42 39.79
C THR A 6 11.01 -29.34 40.82
N THR A 7 12.11 -29.49 41.57
CA THR A 7 12.63 -28.43 42.44
C THR A 7 13.12 -27.28 41.57
N ILE A 8 12.32 -26.22 41.47
CA ILE A 8 12.69 -24.99 40.75
C ILE A 8 13.93 -24.39 41.43
N SER A 9 15.07 -24.49 40.76
CA SER A 9 16.33 -23.94 41.23
C SER A 9 16.28 -22.41 41.15
N ARG A 10 16.53 -21.74 42.28
CA ARG A 10 16.58 -20.26 42.39
C ARG A 10 17.39 -19.56 41.28
N PRO A 11 18.58 -20.05 40.86
CA PRO A 11 19.30 -19.47 39.71
C PRO A 11 18.53 -19.57 38.39
N SER A 12 17.76 -20.64 38.16
CA SER A 12 16.93 -20.78 36.95
C SER A 12 15.79 -19.78 36.90
N CYS A 13 15.19 -19.44 38.05
CA CYS A 13 14.17 -18.39 38.14
C CYS A 13 14.78 -17.01 37.84
N ILE A 14 15.93 -16.71 38.42
CA ILE A 14 16.65 -15.45 38.17
C ILE A 14 17.01 -15.31 36.69
N LEU A 15 17.55 -16.36 36.07
CA LEU A 15 17.88 -16.37 34.64
C LEU A 15 16.63 -16.19 33.77
N SER A 16 15.51 -16.85 34.11
CA SER A 16 14.25 -16.68 33.39
C SER A 16 13.74 -15.23 33.44
N VAL A 17 13.83 -14.57 34.59
CA VAL A 17 13.41 -13.17 34.74
C VAL A 17 14.32 -12.24 33.95
N ILE A 18 15.64 -12.46 33.98
CA ILE A 18 16.60 -11.68 33.20
C ILE A 18 16.29 -11.79 31.71
N VAL A 19 16.09 -13.02 31.20
CA VAL A 19 15.75 -13.25 29.79
C VAL A 19 14.45 -12.55 29.41
N LEU A 20 13.41 -12.65 30.25
CA LEU A 20 12.13 -11.99 29.99
C LEU A 20 12.26 -10.46 29.93
N VAL A 21 13.02 -9.85 30.84
CA VAL A 21 13.29 -8.41 30.83
C VAL A 21 14.06 -7.99 29.58
N LEU A 22 15.06 -8.77 29.15
CA LEU A 22 15.82 -8.49 27.93
C LEU A 22 14.95 -8.57 26.67
N VAL A 23 14.05 -9.55 26.59
CA VAL A 23 13.12 -9.71 25.46
C VAL A 23 12.12 -8.55 25.40
N ILE A 24 11.54 -8.15 26.53
CA ILE A 24 10.59 -7.02 26.60
C ILE A 24 11.28 -5.70 26.26
N SER A 25 12.48 -5.46 26.80
CA SER A 25 13.27 -4.27 26.50
C SER A 25 13.65 -4.19 25.02
N SER A 26 14.11 -5.30 24.44
CA SER A 26 14.49 -5.37 23.03
C SER A 26 13.30 -5.11 22.09
N THR A 27 12.16 -5.77 22.34
CA THR A 27 10.96 -5.57 21.52
C THR A 27 10.37 -4.17 21.71
N GLY A 28 10.36 -3.64 22.93
CA GLY A 28 9.92 -2.27 23.22
C GLY A 28 10.78 -1.21 22.56
N LEU A 29 12.11 -1.33 22.66
CA LEU A 29 13.06 -0.43 21.99
C LEU A 29 12.94 -0.54 20.47
N LEU A 30 12.78 -1.75 19.92
CA LEU A 30 12.61 -1.95 18.48
C LEU A 30 11.33 -1.24 17.98
N VAL A 31 10.19 -1.43 18.65
CA VAL A 31 8.95 -0.74 18.29
C VAL A 31 9.08 0.78 18.45
N LEU A 32 9.76 1.25 19.50
CA LEU A 32 9.97 2.68 19.73
C LEU A 32 10.85 3.33 18.64
N VAL A 33 11.95 2.68 18.26
CA VAL A 33 12.86 3.17 17.21
C VAL A 33 12.20 3.13 15.83
N LEU A 34 11.47 2.04 15.53
CA LEU A 34 10.75 1.91 14.26
C LEU A 34 9.58 2.89 14.13
N LYS A 35 9.03 3.35 15.25
CA LYS A 35 7.90 4.29 15.30
C LYS A 35 8.34 5.68 15.75
N GLY A 36 9.56 6.07 15.39
CA GLY A 36 10.18 7.38 15.62
C GLY A 36 9.57 8.57 14.86
N GLU A 37 8.26 8.59 14.62
CA GLU A 37 7.49 9.79 14.25
C GLU A 37 6.06 9.68 14.81
N TYR A 38 5.93 9.90 16.11
CA TYR A 38 4.64 10.22 16.73
C TYR A 38 4.61 11.68 17.13
N ALA A 39 4.47 12.58 16.16
CA ALA A 39 3.93 13.92 16.39
C ALA A 39 3.55 14.60 15.08
N HIS A 40 2.29 14.45 14.65
CA HIS A 40 1.60 15.60 14.09
C HIS A 40 0.12 15.56 14.50
N PRO A 41 -0.28 16.24 15.58
CA PRO A 41 -1.68 16.57 15.76
C PRO A 41 -2.10 17.47 14.60
N HIS A 42 -3.08 17.00 13.83
CA HIS A 42 -3.65 17.76 12.73
C HIS A 42 -4.45 18.92 13.33
N HIS A 43 -4.05 20.13 12.97
CA HIS A 43 -4.73 21.37 13.37
C HIS A 43 -6.11 21.38 12.70
N GLU A 44 -7.16 21.19 13.49
CA GLU A 44 -8.54 21.43 13.07
C GLU A 44 -8.70 22.95 12.89
N ASN A 45 -8.61 23.42 11.65
CA ASN A 45 -8.98 24.79 11.31
C ASN A 45 -10.32 24.76 10.58
N GLY A 46 -11.39 24.85 11.35
CA GLY A 46 -12.70 25.21 10.84
C GLY A 46 -12.61 26.57 10.16
N SER A 47 -12.75 26.59 8.85
CA SER A 47 -12.95 27.83 8.08
C SER A 47 -14.10 27.58 7.13
N ALA A 48 -15.28 27.91 7.63
CA ALA A 48 -16.47 28.11 6.82
C ALA A 48 -16.22 29.32 5.91
N HIS A 49 -16.02 29.08 4.61
CA HIS A 49 -16.21 30.10 3.60
C HIS A 49 -17.35 29.68 2.67
N HIS A 50 -18.50 30.30 2.93
CA HIS A 50 -19.52 30.57 1.94
C HIS A 50 -18.89 31.06 0.63
N HIS A 51 -19.29 30.51 -0.52
CA HIS A 51 -19.63 31.32 -1.70
C HIS A 51 -20.54 30.53 -2.64
N HIS A 52 -21.74 31.08 -2.82
CA HIS A 52 -22.77 30.72 -3.79
C HIS A 52 -22.40 31.20 -5.20
N HIS A 53 -22.78 30.38 -6.20
CA HIS A 53 -23.23 30.71 -7.57
C HIS A 53 -22.38 31.56 -8.54
N GLY A 54 -22.17 30.99 -9.74
CA GLY A 54 -22.17 31.72 -11.01
C GLY A 54 -21.21 31.17 -12.08
N PRO A 55 -21.66 30.80 -13.30
CA PRO A 55 -20.81 30.24 -14.33
C PRO A 55 -20.06 31.34 -15.09
N HIS A 56 -18.74 31.22 -15.18
CA HIS A 56 -17.92 32.07 -16.05
C HIS A 56 -17.61 31.33 -17.35
N HIS A 57 -18.34 31.72 -18.40
CA HIS A 57 -17.93 31.61 -19.79
C HIS A 57 -16.56 32.26 -19.96
N HIS A 58 -15.60 31.49 -20.47
CA HIS A 58 -14.51 31.99 -21.30
C HIS A 58 -14.29 30.99 -22.42
N ASP A 59 -15.04 31.19 -23.50
CA ASP A 59 -14.61 30.80 -24.83
C ASP A 59 -13.35 31.63 -25.15
N ASP A 60 -12.30 30.93 -25.59
CA ASP A 60 -11.22 31.36 -26.49
C ASP A 60 -9.90 30.68 -26.10
N PHE A 61 -9.66 29.48 -26.64
CA PHE A 61 -8.30 29.14 -27.06
C PHE A 61 -8.31 28.72 -28.53
N GLN A 62 -8.04 29.73 -29.33
CA GLN A 62 -7.81 29.71 -30.76
C GLN A 62 -6.63 28.78 -31.09
N LEU A 63 -6.89 27.77 -31.92
CA LEU A 63 -5.85 27.00 -32.62
C LEU A 63 -4.99 27.95 -33.45
N SER A 64 -3.67 27.99 -33.20
CA SER A 64 -2.60 28.26 -34.19
C SER A 64 -1.21 28.21 -33.52
N ASP A 65 -0.52 27.07 -33.62
CA ASP A 65 0.83 26.97 -34.18
C ASP A 65 1.26 25.49 -34.21
N GLN A 66 1.25 24.89 -35.40
CA GLN A 66 1.77 23.54 -35.62
C GLN A 66 3.30 23.61 -35.67
N GLY A 67 3.92 23.73 -34.50
CA GLY A 67 5.29 23.30 -34.28
C GLY A 67 5.31 21.79 -34.04
N HIS A 68 5.72 21.00 -35.03
CA HIS A 68 5.93 19.55 -34.88
C HIS A 68 7.12 19.33 -33.93
N HIS A 69 6.84 19.20 -32.64
CA HIS A 69 7.86 18.80 -31.66
C HIS A 69 8.15 17.29 -31.87
N PRO A 70 9.42 16.87 -32.01
CA PRO A 70 9.75 15.45 -32.19
C PRO A 70 9.54 14.59 -30.93
N GLY A 71 8.98 15.16 -29.85
CA GLY A 71 8.68 14.49 -28.58
C GLY A 71 7.28 13.86 -28.50
N ASP A 72 6.38 14.21 -29.41
CA ASP A 72 4.94 13.90 -29.33
C ASP A 72 4.65 12.43 -29.64
N ARG A 73 5.58 11.75 -30.33
CA ARG A 73 5.44 10.37 -30.78
C ARG A 73 5.51 9.33 -29.67
N TYR A 74 5.75 9.74 -28.42
CA TYR A 74 5.78 8.87 -27.25
C TYR A 74 4.65 9.14 -26.24
N LEU A 75 3.69 10.01 -26.58
CA LEU A 75 2.51 10.29 -25.75
C LEU A 75 1.35 9.31 -26.00
N HIS A 76 1.51 8.37 -26.92
CA HIS A 76 0.43 7.46 -27.32
C HIS A 76 0.53 6.06 -26.68
N GLU A 77 1.20 5.95 -25.54
CA GLU A 77 1.24 4.69 -24.78
C GLU A 77 0.27 4.77 -23.60
N PRO A 78 -0.88 4.04 -23.65
CA PRO A 78 -1.92 4.14 -22.63
C PRO A 78 -1.46 3.78 -21.21
N TRP A 79 -0.37 3.03 -21.06
CA TRP A 79 0.21 2.67 -19.76
C TRP A 79 1.07 3.78 -19.14
N ARG A 80 1.32 4.90 -19.83
CA ARG A 80 1.98 6.08 -19.23
C ARG A 80 1.03 6.90 -18.36
N TYR A 81 -0.27 6.70 -18.49
CA TYR A 81 -1.24 7.32 -17.61
C TYR A 81 -1.25 6.61 -16.26
N PHE A 82 -1.30 7.39 -15.18
CA PHE A 82 -1.39 6.84 -13.82
C PHE A 82 -2.66 6.01 -13.61
N LYS A 83 -3.77 6.42 -14.25
CA LYS A 83 -5.01 5.66 -14.23
C LYS A 83 -5.01 4.64 -15.37
N LEU A 84 -5.53 3.46 -15.07
CA LEU A 84 -5.84 2.48 -16.09
C LEU A 84 -6.95 3.02 -17.03
N PRO A 85 -6.94 2.60 -18.31
CA PRO A 85 -8.04 2.87 -19.23
C PRO A 85 -9.36 2.31 -18.69
N ASP A 86 -10.46 2.98 -19.01
CA ASP A 86 -11.83 2.54 -18.71
C ASP A 86 -12.38 1.54 -19.73
N THR A 87 -11.59 1.22 -20.77
CA THR A 87 -12.00 0.37 -21.89
C THR A 87 -11.86 -1.13 -21.64
N VAL A 88 -11.21 -1.54 -20.55
CA VAL A 88 -11.01 -2.94 -20.16
C VAL A 88 -11.52 -3.12 -18.74
N VAL A 89 -12.66 -3.77 -18.60
CA VAL A 89 -13.36 -3.93 -17.31
C VAL A 89 -13.27 -5.41 -16.89
N PRO A 90 -12.64 -5.74 -15.75
CA PRO A 90 -12.60 -7.12 -15.29
C PRO A 90 -13.98 -7.57 -14.83
N MET A 91 -14.35 -8.80 -15.20
CA MET A 91 -15.62 -9.43 -14.84
C MET A 91 -15.43 -10.52 -13.78
N HIS A 92 -14.40 -11.34 -13.93
CA HIS A 92 -14.11 -12.46 -13.04
C HIS A 92 -12.61 -12.71 -12.91
N TYR A 93 -12.20 -13.21 -11.75
CA TYR A 93 -10.82 -13.62 -11.47
C TYR A 93 -10.80 -15.06 -10.98
N ASP A 94 -10.13 -15.92 -11.73
CA ASP A 94 -9.74 -17.25 -11.26
C ASP A 94 -8.31 -17.17 -10.74
N LEU A 95 -8.17 -17.18 -9.41
CA LEU A 95 -6.88 -17.08 -8.72
C LEU A 95 -6.51 -18.41 -8.07
N THR A 96 -5.33 -18.92 -8.39
CA THR A 96 -4.69 -20.05 -7.71
C THR A 96 -3.39 -19.58 -7.08
N MET A 97 -3.17 -19.94 -5.81
CA MET A 97 -1.95 -19.63 -5.07
C MET A 97 -1.36 -20.90 -4.43
N GLU A 98 -0.04 -20.99 -4.48
CA GLU A 98 0.77 -22.08 -3.94
C GLU A 98 1.82 -21.47 -3.00
N PRO A 99 1.52 -21.32 -1.70
CA PRO A 99 2.47 -20.76 -0.73
C PRO A 99 3.54 -21.79 -0.32
N ASP A 100 4.79 -21.34 -0.28
CA ASP A 100 5.92 -22.03 0.32
C ASP A 100 6.22 -21.38 1.68
N LEU A 101 5.83 -22.07 2.76
CA LEU A 101 5.93 -21.56 4.12
C LEU A 101 7.37 -21.61 4.67
N GLU A 102 8.20 -22.52 4.17
CA GLU A 102 9.59 -22.65 4.62
C GLU A 102 10.48 -21.61 3.94
N GLY A 103 10.28 -21.41 2.63
CA GLY A 103 10.98 -20.39 1.85
C GLY A 103 10.37 -18.98 1.96
N ALA A 104 9.26 -18.83 2.70
CA ALA A 104 8.51 -17.58 2.83
C ALA A 104 8.20 -16.92 1.46
N SER A 105 7.81 -17.74 0.49
CA SER A 105 7.51 -17.33 -0.88
C SER A 105 6.16 -17.88 -1.35
N PHE A 106 5.68 -17.46 -2.51
CA PHE A 106 4.51 -18.06 -3.12
C PHE A 106 4.60 -18.01 -4.64
N ASN A 107 3.98 -19.00 -5.28
CA ASN A 107 3.69 -19.01 -6.70
C ASN A 107 2.18 -18.99 -6.92
N GLY A 108 1.75 -18.82 -8.17
CA GLY A 108 0.34 -18.86 -8.50
C GLY A 108 0.05 -18.56 -9.94
N LYS A 109 -1.23 -18.64 -10.27
CA LYS A 109 -1.78 -18.30 -11.59
C LYS A 109 -3.02 -17.44 -11.40
N VAL A 110 -3.16 -16.44 -12.26
CA VAL A 110 -4.39 -15.66 -12.40
C VAL A 110 -4.90 -15.80 -13.83
N SER A 111 -6.19 -16.08 -13.96
CA SER A 111 -6.92 -15.91 -15.22
C SER A 111 -7.98 -14.82 -14.99
N ILE A 112 -8.08 -13.87 -15.92
CA ILE A 112 -8.96 -12.71 -15.78
C ILE A 112 -9.91 -12.72 -16.96
N ASP A 113 -11.20 -12.83 -16.68
CA ASP A 113 -12.22 -12.59 -17.69
C ASP A 113 -12.43 -11.08 -17.78
N VAL A 114 -12.22 -10.52 -18.97
CA VAL A 114 -12.30 -9.08 -19.21
C VAL A 114 -13.38 -8.76 -20.24
N ASN A 115 -14.13 -7.69 -19.97
CA ASN A 115 -15.00 -7.06 -20.94
C ASN A 115 -14.27 -5.88 -21.58
N VAL A 116 -14.11 -5.91 -22.90
CA VAL A 116 -13.45 -4.84 -23.68
C VAL A 116 -14.52 -3.99 -24.34
N THR A 117 -14.66 -2.74 -23.90
CA THR A 117 -15.77 -1.85 -24.28
C THR A 117 -15.44 -0.93 -25.47
N ALA A 118 -14.16 -0.78 -25.81
CA ALA A 118 -13.70 -0.06 -27.01
C ALA A 118 -12.47 -0.73 -27.63
N ARG A 119 -12.21 -0.48 -28.93
CA ARG A 119 -11.03 -1.06 -29.59
C ARG A 119 -9.75 -0.62 -28.87
N THR A 120 -8.92 -1.59 -28.54
CA THR A 120 -7.53 -1.37 -28.13
C THR A 120 -6.67 -1.16 -29.39
N ARG A 121 -5.70 -0.25 -29.33
CA ARG A 121 -4.74 0.02 -30.41
C ARG A 121 -3.54 -0.90 -30.31
#